data_AF-A0A920WLR0-F1
#
_entry.id   AF-A0A920WLR0-F1
#
_cell.length_a   1.000
_cell.length_b   1.000
_cell.length_c   1.000
_cell.angle_alpha   90.00
_cell.angle_beta   90.00
_cell.angle_gamma   90.00
#
_symmetry.space_group_name_H-M   'P 1'
#
loop_
_entity.id
_entity.type
_entity.pdbx_description
1 polymer ?
#
loop_
_entity_poly.entity_id
_entity_poly.type
_entity_poly.pdbx_seq_one_letter_code
_entity_poly.pdbx_strand_id
1 'polypeptide(L)'
;MVHVRQVSEPVHVEALEGDLILRESPWDPYTELLPVEDIVEARLVTSLHKKREITNAGPLDPDAFWPYADTIGGSRWPGERGGPRSAA
;
A
#
# COMPACT_ATOMS: atom_id res chain seq x y z
N MET A 1 -21.26 -0.07 -1.13
CA MET A 1 -20.05 -0.62 -0.48
C MET A 1 -19.99 -2.11 -0.77
N VAL A 2 -18.80 -2.71 -0.85
CA VAL A 2 -18.63 -4.16 -1.04
C VAL A 2 -17.71 -4.71 0.03
N HIS A 3 -18.08 -5.85 0.62
CA HIS A 3 -17.17 -6.59 1.48
C HIS A 3 -16.54 -7.71 0.67
N VAL A 4 -15.21 -7.68 0.62
CA VAL A 4 -14.42 -8.70 -0.05
C VAL A 4 -13.67 -9.47 1.03
N ARG A 5 -13.94 -10.76 1.12
CA ARG A 5 -13.15 -11.69 1.94
C ARG A 5 -12.43 -12.65 1.01
N GLN A 6 -11.11 -12.69 1.13
CA GLN A 6 -10.26 -13.65 0.43
C GLN A 6 -9.53 -14.52 1.45
N VAL A 7 -9.54 -15.83 1.22
CA VAL A 7 -8.74 -16.79 1.97
C VAL A 7 -7.71 -17.36 1.01
N SER A 8 -6.44 -17.17 1.34
CA SER A 8 -5.30 -17.75 0.66
C SER A 8 -4.36 -18.38 1.67
N GLU A 9 -3.61 -19.39 1.24
CA GLU A 9 -2.50 -19.93 2.02
C GLU A 9 -1.21 -19.91 1.19
N PRO A 10 -0.05 -19.70 1.83
CA PRO A 10 1.24 -19.94 1.19
C PRO A 10 1.36 -21.43 0.83
N VAL A 11 1.69 -21.73 -0.41
CA VAL A 11 2.01 -23.10 -0.86
C VAL A 11 3.48 -23.28 -1.18
N HIS A 12 4.19 -22.18 -1.42
CA HIS A 12 5.64 -22.16 -1.52
C HIS A 12 6.18 -20.83 -0.98
N VAL A 13 7.27 -20.93 -0.22
CA VAL A 13 7.97 -19.78 0.35
C VAL A 13 9.45 -20.00 0.12
N GLU A 14 10.09 -19.04 -0.53
CA GLU A 14 11.52 -19.01 -0.79
C GLU A 14 12.12 -17.80 -0.08
N ALA A 15 13.21 -18.02 0.67
CA ALA A 15 14.01 -16.93 1.20
C ALA A 15 14.90 -16.39 0.08
N LEU A 16 14.95 -15.07 -0.08
CA LEU A 16 15.74 -14.40 -1.10
C LEU A 16 16.94 -13.72 -0.46
N GLU A 17 18.11 -13.88 -1.08
CA GLU A 17 19.31 -13.12 -0.77
C GLU A 17 19.53 -12.07 -1.87
N GLY A 18 19.62 -10.80 -1.49
CA GLY A 18 19.85 -9.71 -2.41
C GLY A 18 19.75 -8.33 -1.74
N ASP A 19 20.12 -7.31 -2.51
CA ASP A 19 20.14 -5.92 -2.03
C ASP A 19 18.87 -5.16 -2.44
N LEU A 20 18.23 -4.49 -1.48
CA LEU A 20 17.16 -3.52 -1.76
C LEU A 20 17.76 -2.15 -2.03
N ILE A 21 17.56 -1.63 -3.23
CA ILE A 21 17.99 -0.28 -3.62
C ILE A 21 16.76 0.58 -3.88
N LEU A 22 16.56 1.60 -3.05
CA LEU A 22 15.59 2.66 -3.30
C LEU A 22 16.22 3.71 -4.24
N ARG A 23 15.47 4.16 -5.25
CA ARG A 23 15.91 5.17 -6.22
C ARG A 23 15.18 6.48 -5.99
N GLU A 24 15.88 7.59 -6.11
CA GLU A 24 15.26 8.91 -5.97
C GLU A 24 14.18 9.11 -7.03
N SER A 25 13.04 9.65 -6.59
CA SER A 25 11.93 10.04 -7.45
C SER A 25 11.33 11.34 -6.94
N PRO A 26 11.20 12.38 -7.77
CA PRO A 26 10.54 13.62 -7.36
C PRO A 26 9.07 13.37 -7.02
N TRP A 27 8.42 12.42 -7.69
CA TRP A 27 7.03 12.06 -7.49
C TRP A 27 6.81 11.12 -6.31
N ASP A 28 7.89 10.51 -5.80
CA ASP A 28 7.83 9.51 -4.76
C ASP A 28 9.10 9.59 -3.88
N PRO A 29 9.17 10.56 -2.94
CA PRO A 29 10.29 10.74 -2.01
C PRO A 29 10.40 9.64 -0.94
N TYR A 30 10.10 8.37 -1.25
CA TYR A 30 10.31 7.27 -0.31
C TYR A 30 11.76 7.14 0.14
N THR A 31 12.74 7.55 -0.67
CA THR A 31 14.15 7.52 -0.28
C THR A 31 14.46 8.45 0.89
N GLU A 32 13.71 9.55 1.02
CA GLU A 32 13.88 10.54 2.08
C GLU A 32 12.92 10.32 3.25
N LEU A 33 11.66 10.01 2.96
CA LEU A 33 10.59 9.91 3.96
C LEU A 33 10.47 8.50 4.56
N LEU A 34 10.96 7.48 3.86
CA LEU A 34 10.92 6.06 4.26
C LEU A 34 12.25 5.36 3.88
N PRO A 35 13.41 5.86 4.34
CA PRO A 35 14.69 5.26 3.99
C PRO A 35 14.80 3.81 4.50
N VAL A 36 15.52 2.97 3.77
CA VAL A 36 15.88 1.63 4.27
C VAL A 36 16.94 1.81 5.36
N GLU A 37 16.60 1.45 6.60
CA GLU A 37 17.58 1.39 7.68
C GLU A 37 18.31 0.05 7.70
N ASP A 38 17.57 -1.04 7.53
CA ASP A 38 18.09 -2.41 7.48
C ASP A 38 17.13 -3.34 6.71
N ILE A 39 17.66 -4.43 6.16
CA ILE A 39 16.89 -5.47 5.49
C ILE A 39 16.91 -6.73 6.37
N VAL A 40 15.79 -6.97 7.05
CA VAL A 40 15.66 -8.12 7.98
C VAL A 40 15.46 -9.43 7.22
N GLU A 41 14.58 -9.45 6.23
CA GLU A 41 14.33 -10.63 5.39
C GLU A 41 13.65 -10.25 4.07
N ALA A 42 13.90 -11.05 3.05
CA ALA A 42 13.16 -11.01 1.79
C ALA A 42 12.63 -12.41 1.47
N ARG A 43 11.37 -12.50 1.06
CA ARG A 43 10.71 -13.77 0.75
C ARG A 43 9.89 -13.67 -0.53
N LEU A 44 10.03 -14.65 -1.41
CA LEU A 44 9.10 -14.88 -2.52
C LEU A 44 8.05 -15.89 -2.08
N VAL A 45 6.78 -15.49 -2.12
CA VAL A 45 5.66 -16.32 -1.63
C VAL A 45 4.67 -16.62 -2.75
N THR A 46 4.54 -17.90 -3.10
CA THR A 46 3.46 -18.38 -3.97
C THR A 46 2.28 -18.80 -3.10
N SER A 47 1.12 -18.20 -3.36
CA SER A 47 -0.10 -18.45 -2.60
C SER A 47 -1.15 -19.18 -3.43
N LEU A 48 -1.88 -20.12 -2.80
CA LEU A 48 -3.08 -20.73 -3.36
C LEU A 48 -4.32 -20.02 -2.81
N HIS A 49 -5.18 -19.54 -3.71
CA HIS A 49 -6.46 -18.94 -3.33
C HIS A 49 -7.51 -20.03 -3.11
N LYS A 50 -8.02 -20.12 -1.88
CA LYS A 50 -8.99 -21.16 -1.47
C LYS A 50 -10.43 -20.74 -1.63
N LYS A 51 -10.72 -19.49 -1.27
CA LYS A 51 -12.07 -18.95 -1.28
C LYS A 51 -12.03 -17.46 -1.53
N ARG A 52 -12.97 -16.99 -2.33
CA ARG A 52 -13.28 -15.58 -2.49
C ARG A 52 -14.78 -15.40 -2.30
N GLU A 53 -15.16 -14.45 -1.46
CA GLU A 53 -16.54 -14.09 -1.21
C GLU A 53 -16.67 -12.58 -1.35
N ILE A 54 -17.63 -12.17 -2.19
CA ILE A 54 -17.95 -10.77 -2.44
C ILE A 54 -19.42 -10.60 -2.08
N THR A 55 -19.69 -9.72 -1.13
CA THR A 55 -21.06 -9.41 -0.70
C THR A 55 -21.35 -7.91 -0.87
N ASN A 56 -22.59 -7.59 -1.21
CA ASN A 56 -23.06 -6.22 -1.20
C ASN A 56 -23.17 -5.78 0.28
N ALA A 57 -22.39 -4.76 0.65
CA ALA A 57 -22.35 -4.24 2.01
C ALA A 57 -23.32 -3.07 2.24
N GLY A 58 -24.21 -2.82 1.28
CA GLY A 58 -25.18 -1.74 1.35
C GLY A 58 -24.56 -0.35 1.07
N PRO A 59 -25.33 0.72 1.33
CA PRO A 59 -24.86 2.10 1.23
C PRO A 59 -23.71 2.38 2.20
N LEU A 60 -22.84 3.32 1.83
CA LEU A 60 -21.81 3.85 2.73
C LEU A 60 -22.48 4.74 3.78
N ASP A 61 -22.09 4.60 5.05
CA ASP A 61 -22.47 5.54 6.11
C ASP A 61 -21.68 6.85 5.94
N PRO A 62 -22.33 7.98 5.59
CA PRO A 62 -21.64 9.22 5.32
C PRO A 62 -21.00 9.83 6.57
N ASP A 63 -21.67 9.73 7.73
CA ASP A 63 -21.21 10.37 8.97
C ASP A 63 -20.03 9.60 9.57
N ALA A 64 -20.08 8.27 9.54
CA ALA A 64 -18.97 7.44 9.98
C ALA A 64 -17.76 7.51 9.04
N PHE A 65 -17.98 7.76 7.74
CA PHE A 65 -16.92 7.89 6.75
C PHE A 65 -16.25 9.27 6.77
N TRP A 66 -17.01 10.34 7.08
CA TRP A 66 -16.55 11.72 6.96
C TRP A 66 -15.23 12.04 7.68
N PRO A 67 -14.95 11.56 8.91
CA PRO A 67 -13.66 11.80 9.58
C PRO A 67 -12.44 11.26 8.83
N TYR A 68 -12.65 10.32 7.90
CA TYR A 68 -11.58 9.68 7.12
C TYR A 68 -11.56 10.12 5.66
N ALA A 69 -12.45 11.02 5.23
CA ALA A 69 -12.56 11.45 3.84
C ALA A 69 -11.23 12.00 3.29
N ASP A 70 -10.50 12.76 4.12
CA ASP A 70 -9.20 13.34 3.76
C ASP A 70 -8.06 12.31 3.76
N THR A 71 -8.23 11.14 4.38
CA THR A 71 -7.24 10.06 4.31
C THR A 71 -7.14 9.46 2.91
N ILE A 72 -8.24 9.50 2.15
CA ILE A 72 -8.32 8.98 0.78
C ILE A 72 -8.15 10.11 -0.25
N GLY A 73 -8.66 11.32 0.06
CA GLY A 73 -8.58 12.48 -0.84
C GLY A 73 -7.30 13.31 -0.74
N GLY A 74 -6.64 13.31 0.41
CA GLY A 74 -5.39 14.03 0.64
C GLY A 74 -4.21 13.22 0.15
N SER A 75 -3.60 13.64 -0.97
CA SER A 75 -2.29 13.12 -1.32
C SER A 75 -1.31 13.43 -0.19
N ARG A 76 -0.57 12.41 0.25
CA ARG A 76 0.47 12.55 1.26
C ARG A 76 1.78 13.10 0.67
N TRP A 77 1.79 13.42 -0.62
CA TRP A 77 2.98 13.92 -1.28
C TRP A 77 3.28 15.38 -0.90
N PRO A 78 4.56 15.74 -0.70
CA PRO A 78 4.93 17.04 -0.11
C PRO A 78 4.67 18.28 -0.97
N GLY A 79 4.26 18.13 -2.24
CA GLY A 79 3.99 19.25 -3.15
C GLY A 79 2.51 19.58 -3.30
N GLU A 80 2.21 20.52 -4.19
CA GLU A 80 0.84 20.99 -4.43
C GLU A 80 -0.02 19.91 -5.10
N ARG A 81 -1.27 19.73 -4.62
CA ARG A 81 -2.23 18.74 -5.13
C ARG A 81 -1.67 17.32 -5.25
N GLY A 82 -0.70 16.98 -4.41
CA GLY A 82 -0.10 15.66 -4.41
C GLY A 82 1.00 15.43 -5.43
N GLY A 83 1.55 16.49 -6.01
CA GLY A 83 2.72 16.42 -6.87
C GLY A 83 4.05 16.51 -6.10
N PRO A 84 5.18 16.47 -6.82
CA PRO A 84 6.49 16.85 -6.31
C PRO A 84 6.48 18.30 -5.82
N ARG A 85 7.40 18.64 -4.91
CA ARG A 85 7.69 20.05 -4.64
C ARG A 85 8.22 20.72 -5.91
N SER A 86 7.79 21.96 -6.17
CA SER A 86 8.42 22.77 -7.22
C SER A 86 9.90 22.93 -6.89
N ALA A 87 10.76 22.77 -7.90
CA ALA A 87 12.17 23.12 -7.75
C ALA A 87 12.25 24.62 -7.40
N ALA A 88 12.96 24.93 -6.31
CA ALA A 88 13.22 26.29 -5.87
C ALA A 88 14.25 26.99 -6.78
#